data_AF-A0A1B3SKX5-F1
#
_entry.id   AF-A0A1B3SKX5-F1
#
_cell.length_a   1.000
_cell.length_b   1.000
_cell.length_c   1.000
_cell.angle_alpha   90.00
_cell.angle_beta   90.00
_cell.angle_gamma   90.00
#
_symmetry.space_group_name_H-M   'P 1'
#
loop_
_entity.id
_entity.type
_entity.pdbx_description
1 polymer ?
#
loop_
_entity_poly.entity_id
_entity_poly.type
_entity_poly.pdbx_seq_one_letter_code
_entity_poly.pdbx_strand_id
1 'polypeptide(L)'
;MQKSEKENSLIELTDRVELYKQAKNINITDEEAQNFVNSILENYFLDNDNISFLQKNGYNFFTFSNNELCFCLSAKTYKECCKNLLKPENEEKDHISLEKALINNKDYESYLIYISELYKKHYEMIANQEVCHYPNCAEKSIECKLYNIDFEKDEFVTTNRINPFDNNFKIGQNFFQQVTKDHFKFYGLCKNHYKNISSLNLSKQSSEEDVLNTHLLPILHRTFILRVELETIREEFLENYLSMKDEGYKALLVYRIKKISNQLKSIVKTLEGYIKNLQKNTNLKVIRLDVPSSHEIKVLDVLYPQISPDDFGLVNSINNIYVEENTATMSIENDRTNSLIFYVYNKKNIRVDNFFKQYLKIIKAKPKFEASFASNCALILTDNVLFTKQYFEFLSDEEKALYSALNKFRFENPNMGQEYLKMKFFAGFNKGNNFFK
;
A
#
# COMPACT_ATOMS: atom_id res chain seq x y z
N MET A 1 -38.56 -7.55 -7.36
CA MET A 1 -37.85 -6.34 -6.89
C MET A 1 -36.82 -6.70 -5.81
N GLN A 2 -35.81 -7.54 -6.13
CA GLN A 2 -34.74 -7.96 -5.18
C GLN A 2 -33.39 -8.10 -5.89
N LYS A 3 -33.20 -7.39 -7.01
CA LYS A 3 -32.02 -7.50 -7.88
C LYS A 3 -31.08 -6.28 -7.81
N SER A 4 -31.40 -5.27 -6.99
CA SER A 4 -30.68 -3.98 -6.93
C SER A 4 -29.95 -3.70 -5.61
N GLU A 5 -29.93 -4.62 -4.65
CA GLU A 5 -29.29 -4.40 -3.33
C GLU A 5 -27.91 -5.06 -3.18
N LYS A 6 -27.39 -5.72 -4.23
CA LYS A 6 -26.07 -6.40 -4.21
C LYS A 6 -25.00 -5.81 -5.15
N GLU A 7 -25.40 -4.95 -6.08
CA GLU A 7 -24.51 -3.98 -6.73
C GLU A 7 -24.49 -2.77 -5.78
N ASN A 8 -23.50 -2.43 -4.96
CA ASN A 8 -22.05 -2.62 -4.98
C ASN A 8 -21.51 -2.11 -3.64
N SER A 9 -20.94 -2.96 -2.77
CA SER A 9 -20.34 -2.47 -1.52
C SER A 9 -19.11 -1.55 -1.77
N LEU A 10 -18.39 -1.76 -2.88
CA LEU A 10 -17.24 -0.95 -3.30
C LEU A 10 -17.64 0.35 -4.02
N ILE A 11 -18.63 0.33 -4.91
CA ILE A 11 -19.12 1.56 -5.57
C ILE A 11 -19.82 2.48 -4.55
N GLU A 12 -20.51 1.91 -3.55
CA GLU A 12 -21.01 2.69 -2.42
C GLU A 12 -19.88 3.37 -1.62
N LEU A 13 -18.73 2.73 -1.43
CA LEU A 13 -17.58 3.34 -0.78
C LEU A 13 -17.03 4.53 -1.59
N THR A 14 -17.10 4.47 -2.92
CA THR A 14 -16.50 5.48 -3.81
C THR A 14 -17.37 6.70 -4.04
N ASP A 15 -18.70 6.55 -4.17
CA ASP A 15 -19.63 7.70 -4.23
C ASP A 15 -19.59 8.53 -2.94
N ARG A 16 -19.36 7.88 -1.80
CA ARG A 16 -19.22 8.53 -0.47
C ARG A 16 -17.91 9.32 -0.34
N VAL A 17 -16.89 8.91 -1.10
CA VAL A 17 -15.55 9.53 -1.11
C VAL A 17 -15.52 10.85 -1.89
N GLU A 18 -16.40 11.03 -2.87
CA GLU A 18 -16.47 12.26 -3.67
C GLU A 18 -17.10 13.42 -2.89
N LEU A 19 -18.06 13.11 -2.00
CA LEU A 19 -18.64 14.05 -1.02
C LEU A 19 -17.58 14.64 -0.06
N TYR A 20 -16.50 13.90 0.25
CA TYR A 20 -15.42 14.36 1.13
C TYR A 20 -14.60 15.53 0.57
N LYS A 21 -14.45 15.62 -0.77
CA LYS A 21 -13.67 16.72 -1.39
C LYS A 21 -14.39 18.06 -1.28
N GLN A 22 -15.73 18.04 -1.21
CA GLN A 22 -16.55 19.24 -1.15
C GLN A 22 -16.60 19.85 0.27
N ALA A 23 -16.35 19.05 1.32
CA ALA A 23 -16.38 19.50 2.71
C ALA A 23 -15.07 20.14 3.22
N LYS A 24 -13.95 20.05 2.48
CA LYS A 24 -12.63 20.53 2.90
C LYS A 24 -12.34 22.03 2.67
N ASN A 25 -13.25 22.77 2.04
CA ASN A 25 -12.99 24.13 1.54
C ASN A 25 -13.54 25.28 2.42
N ILE A 26 -13.92 25.06 3.68
CA ILE A 26 -14.78 26.03 4.38
C ILE A 26 -14.02 26.98 5.32
N ASN A 27 -12.78 26.68 5.73
CA ASN A 27 -12.13 27.44 6.82
C ASN A 27 -10.98 28.39 6.41
N ILE A 28 -10.56 28.40 5.14
CA ILE A 28 -9.48 29.28 4.68
C ILE A 28 -10.10 30.32 3.75
N THR A 29 -10.36 31.51 4.30
CA THR A 29 -10.90 32.65 3.53
C THR A 29 -9.79 33.49 2.89
N ASP A 30 -8.53 33.24 3.25
CA ASP A 30 -7.35 33.96 2.76
C ASP A 30 -6.66 33.18 1.63
N GLU A 31 -6.54 33.81 0.47
CA GLU A 31 -5.93 33.24 -0.73
C GLU A 31 -4.45 32.90 -0.54
N GLU A 32 -3.70 33.69 0.23
CA GLU A 32 -2.28 33.45 0.51
C GLU A 32 -2.10 32.23 1.42
N ALA A 33 -2.95 32.11 2.45
CA ALA A 33 -2.97 30.94 3.31
C ALA A 33 -3.36 29.67 2.53
N GLN A 34 -4.31 29.77 1.60
CA GLN A 34 -4.69 28.64 0.74
C GLN A 34 -3.56 28.23 -0.20
N ASN A 35 -2.84 29.19 -0.79
CA ASN A 35 -1.68 28.91 -1.62
C ASN A 35 -0.57 28.24 -0.81
N PHE A 36 -0.30 28.69 0.41
CA PHE A 36 0.70 28.07 1.27
C PHE A 36 0.28 26.67 1.74
N VAL A 37 -1.00 26.44 2.06
CA VAL A 37 -1.53 25.09 2.33
C VAL A 37 -1.31 24.20 1.11
N ASN A 38 -1.63 24.67 -0.10
CA ASN A 38 -1.42 23.90 -1.31
C ASN A 38 0.05 23.54 -1.49
N SER A 39 0.97 24.48 -1.25
CA SER A 39 2.42 24.21 -1.29
C SER A 39 2.87 23.20 -0.24
N ILE A 40 2.37 23.27 1.00
CA ILE A 40 2.68 22.27 2.03
C ILE A 40 2.14 20.88 1.62
N LEU A 41 0.96 20.81 1.03
CA LEU A 41 0.39 19.54 0.55
C LEU A 41 1.15 18.95 -0.65
N GLU A 42 2.00 19.75 -1.31
CA GLU A 42 2.95 19.29 -2.34
C GLU A 42 4.31 18.87 -1.77
N ASN A 43 4.53 19.00 -0.45
CA ASN A 43 5.73 18.50 0.19
C ASN A 43 5.72 16.97 0.29
N TYR A 44 6.82 16.36 -0.10
CA TYR A 44 7.05 14.93 0.02
C TYR A 44 7.07 14.45 1.48
N PHE A 45 7.64 15.25 2.37
CA PHE A 45 7.69 15.02 3.81
C PHE A 45 7.22 16.27 4.55
N LEU A 46 6.32 16.10 5.52
CA LEU A 46 5.88 17.17 6.41
C LEU A 46 6.72 17.17 7.68
N ASP A 47 7.35 18.30 7.98
CA ASP A 47 7.96 18.54 9.29
C ASP A 47 6.94 19.04 10.33
N ASN A 48 7.38 19.25 11.56
CA ASN A 48 6.51 19.70 12.66
C ASN A 48 5.92 21.09 12.42
N ASP A 49 6.63 21.98 11.72
CA ASP A 49 6.16 23.33 11.42
C ASP A 49 5.05 23.29 10.37
N ASN A 50 5.21 22.44 9.35
CA ASN A 50 4.20 22.15 8.33
C ASN A 50 2.93 21.57 8.97
N ILE A 51 3.07 20.57 9.84
CA ILE A 51 1.94 19.96 10.56
C ILE A 51 1.25 21.00 11.45
N SER A 52 2.02 21.79 12.21
CA SER A 52 1.48 22.83 13.09
C SER A 52 0.74 23.90 12.31
N PHE A 53 1.26 24.31 11.15
CA PHE A 53 0.60 25.27 10.27
C PHE A 53 -0.73 24.71 9.75
N LEU A 54 -0.73 23.47 9.24
CA LEU A 54 -1.94 22.80 8.76
C LEU A 54 -2.99 22.65 9.87
N GLN A 55 -2.60 22.28 11.09
CA GLN A 55 -3.52 22.17 12.24
C GLN A 55 -4.15 23.51 12.61
N LYS A 56 -3.36 24.60 12.64
CA LYS A 56 -3.89 25.97 12.86
C LYS A 56 -4.93 26.38 11.82
N ASN A 57 -4.84 25.80 10.62
CA ASN A 57 -5.76 26.03 9.50
C ASN A 57 -6.81 24.92 9.34
N GLY A 58 -7.06 24.11 10.38
CA GLY A 58 -8.19 23.17 10.44
C GLY A 58 -7.93 21.75 9.96
N TYR A 59 -6.69 21.39 9.63
CA TYR A 59 -6.32 20.02 9.25
C TYR A 59 -5.89 19.20 10.47
N ASN A 60 -6.80 18.37 10.99
CA ASN A 60 -6.55 17.56 12.19
C ASN A 60 -5.85 16.23 11.90
N PHE A 61 -4.54 16.14 12.15
CA PHE A 61 -3.77 14.90 11.98
C PHE A 61 -3.99 13.89 13.12
N PHE A 62 -4.05 14.38 14.34
CA PHE A 62 -3.95 13.57 15.57
C PHE A 62 -5.29 13.40 16.31
N THR A 63 -6.36 13.97 15.79
CA THR A 63 -7.69 13.89 16.39
C THR A 63 -8.76 13.67 15.34
N PHE A 64 -9.89 13.10 15.76
CA PHE A 64 -11.08 13.06 14.94
C PHE A 64 -12.06 14.19 15.27
N SER A 65 -12.43 14.99 14.27
CA SER A 65 -13.47 16.01 14.38
C SER A 65 -14.86 15.37 14.29
N ASN A 66 -15.78 15.78 15.16
CA ASN A 66 -17.16 15.23 15.17
C ASN A 66 -17.85 15.24 13.80
N ASN A 67 -17.60 16.30 13.02
CA ASN A 67 -18.27 16.55 11.75
C ASN A 67 -17.51 15.99 10.54
N GLU A 68 -16.30 15.43 10.71
CA GLU A 68 -15.61 14.79 9.60
C GLU A 68 -16.23 13.40 9.32
N LEU A 69 -16.12 12.89 8.08
CA LEU A 69 -16.58 11.53 7.76
C LEU A 69 -15.85 10.49 8.62
N CYS A 70 -16.53 9.42 9.06
CA CYS A 70 -15.82 8.40 9.84
C CYS A 70 -14.73 7.72 9.01
N PHE A 71 -13.58 7.49 9.65
CA PHE A 71 -12.43 6.76 9.12
C PHE A 71 -12.75 5.33 8.64
N CYS A 72 -13.85 4.72 9.10
CA CYS A 72 -14.31 3.42 8.62
C CYS A 72 -14.94 3.47 7.21
N LEU A 73 -14.80 4.61 6.51
CA LEU A 73 -15.32 4.86 5.16
C LEU A 73 -16.86 4.79 5.07
N SER A 74 -17.57 4.91 6.19
CA SER A 74 -19.02 5.07 6.20
C SER A 74 -19.44 6.45 5.69
N ALA A 75 -20.67 6.57 5.16
CA ALA A 75 -21.25 7.87 4.79
C ALA A 75 -21.57 8.79 5.99
N LYS A 76 -21.47 8.27 7.22
CA LYS A 76 -21.85 8.98 8.44
C LYS A 76 -20.67 9.82 8.94
N THR A 77 -21.00 10.88 9.67
CA THR A 77 -19.99 11.64 10.43
C THR A 77 -19.33 10.75 11.49
N TYR A 78 -18.11 11.09 11.89
CA TYR A 78 -17.38 10.38 12.94
C TYR A 78 -18.19 10.34 14.24
N LYS A 79 -18.85 11.46 14.59
CA LYS A 79 -19.75 11.54 15.74
C LYS A 79 -20.86 10.48 15.67
N GLU A 80 -21.54 10.37 14.54
CA GLU A 80 -22.70 9.48 14.37
C GLU A 80 -22.33 8.01 14.11
N CYS A 81 -21.05 7.72 13.92
CA CYS A 81 -20.55 6.40 13.60
C CYS A 81 -19.61 5.90 14.69
N CYS A 82 -18.29 5.98 14.46
CA CYS A 82 -17.31 5.31 15.29
C CYS A 82 -17.19 5.93 16.69
N LYS A 83 -17.42 7.24 16.84
CA LYS A 83 -17.42 7.88 18.16
C LYS A 83 -18.52 7.34 19.07
N ASN A 84 -19.73 7.14 18.54
CA ASN A 84 -20.87 6.62 19.29
C ASN A 84 -20.69 5.15 19.72
N LEU A 85 -19.73 4.44 19.14
CA LEU A 85 -19.44 3.04 19.43
C LEU A 85 -18.26 2.85 20.39
N LEU A 86 -17.59 3.93 20.79
CA LEU A 86 -16.48 3.88 21.75
C LEU A 86 -16.93 3.22 23.05
N LYS A 87 -16.15 2.25 23.53
CA LYS A 87 -16.39 1.65 24.84
C LYS A 87 -15.99 2.62 25.94
N PRO A 88 -16.75 2.66 27.05
CA PRO A 88 -16.36 3.43 28.22
C PRO A 88 -14.96 3.08 28.69
N GLU A 89 -14.28 4.06 29.28
CA GLU A 89 -12.98 3.87 29.91
C GLU A 89 -13.04 2.71 30.93
N ASN A 90 -12.05 1.83 30.86
CA ASN A 90 -11.88 0.74 31.80
C ASN A 90 -10.58 0.95 32.58
N GLU A 91 -10.71 1.48 33.80
CA GLU A 91 -9.56 1.83 34.66
C GLU A 91 -8.66 0.63 35.02
N GLU A 92 -9.19 -0.59 34.95
CA GLU A 92 -8.46 -1.84 35.24
C GLU A 92 -7.63 -2.35 34.05
N LYS A 93 -7.86 -1.83 32.83
CA LYS A 93 -7.13 -2.24 31.62
C LYS A 93 -6.23 -1.12 31.11
N ASP A 94 -4.95 -1.18 31.46
CA ASP A 94 -3.92 -0.39 30.76
C ASP A 94 -3.56 -1.08 29.44
N HIS A 95 -4.24 -0.69 28.35
CA HIS A 95 -3.98 -1.22 27.00
C HIS A 95 -2.53 -0.92 26.58
N ILE A 96 -1.83 -1.95 26.12
CA ILE A 96 -0.51 -1.78 25.51
C ILE A 96 -0.74 -1.43 24.04
N SER A 97 -0.72 -0.13 23.73
CA SER A 97 -0.73 0.31 22.33
C SER A 97 0.56 -0.10 21.62
N LEU A 98 0.54 -0.17 20.28
CA LEU A 98 1.75 -0.44 19.49
C LEU A 98 2.91 0.50 19.88
N GLU A 99 2.66 1.80 20.05
CA GLU A 99 3.68 2.78 20.45
C GLU A 99 4.38 2.40 21.76
N LYS A 100 3.59 2.00 22.76
CA LYS A 100 4.10 1.54 24.05
C LYS A 100 4.85 0.22 23.89
N ALA A 101 4.31 -0.67 23.07
CA ALA A 101 4.86 -1.98 22.78
C ALA A 101 6.24 -1.91 22.11
N LEU A 102 6.48 -0.92 21.25
CA LEU A 102 7.77 -0.75 20.54
C LEU A 102 8.95 -0.43 21.47
N ILE A 103 8.69 0.00 22.71
CA ILE A 103 9.73 0.36 23.69
C ILE A 103 10.45 -0.88 24.23
N ASN A 104 9.76 -2.01 24.39
CA ASN A 104 10.37 -3.24 24.87
C ASN A 104 9.80 -4.50 24.20
N ASN A 105 10.63 -5.52 24.05
CA ASN A 105 10.27 -6.70 23.26
C ASN A 105 9.12 -7.53 23.86
N LYS A 106 8.98 -7.59 25.20
CA LYS A 106 7.91 -8.40 25.84
C LYS A 106 6.53 -7.81 25.60
N ASP A 107 6.42 -6.48 25.69
CA ASP A 107 5.18 -5.76 25.40
C ASP A 107 4.86 -5.85 23.90
N TYR A 108 5.88 -5.78 23.02
CA TYR A 108 5.71 -6.02 21.58
C TYR A 108 5.16 -7.41 21.27
N GLU A 109 5.73 -8.46 21.84
CA GLU A 109 5.23 -9.84 21.66
C GLU A 109 3.77 -9.98 22.16
N SER A 110 3.46 -9.38 23.31
CA SER A 110 2.11 -9.40 23.88
C SER A 110 1.09 -8.64 23.00
N TYR A 111 1.48 -7.46 22.52
CA TYR A 111 0.68 -6.69 21.57
C TYR A 111 0.47 -7.46 20.26
N LEU A 112 1.52 -8.10 19.72
CA LEU A 112 1.43 -8.87 18.49
C LEU A 112 0.46 -10.05 18.63
N ILE A 113 0.43 -10.75 19.76
CA ILE A 113 -0.55 -11.81 20.01
C ILE A 113 -1.96 -11.24 19.93
N TYR A 114 -2.24 -10.19 20.71
CA TYR A 114 -3.54 -9.52 20.76
C TYR A 114 -4.02 -9.06 19.36
N ILE A 115 -3.18 -8.31 18.65
CA ILE A 115 -3.55 -7.76 17.34
C ILE A 115 -3.65 -8.85 16.27
N SER A 116 -2.87 -9.95 16.38
CA SER A 116 -2.98 -11.10 15.47
C SER A 116 -4.30 -11.84 15.63
N GLU A 117 -4.82 -11.96 16.85
CA GLU A 117 -6.14 -12.54 17.11
C GLU A 117 -7.25 -11.70 16.47
N LEU A 118 -7.18 -10.36 16.63
CA LEU A 118 -8.11 -9.44 15.97
C LEU A 118 -7.99 -9.50 14.45
N TYR A 119 -6.77 -9.51 13.92
CA TYR A 119 -6.52 -9.60 12.48
C TYR A 119 -7.11 -10.88 11.90
N LYS A 120 -6.88 -12.04 12.54
CA LYS A 120 -7.44 -13.32 12.11
C LYS A 120 -8.97 -13.31 12.14
N LYS A 121 -9.57 -12.80 13.21
CA LYS A 121 -11.04 -12.65 13.34
C LYS A 121 -11.61 -11.84 12.17
N HIS A 122 -11.03 -10.68 11.87
CA HIS A 122 -11.49 -9.81 10.78
C HIS A 122 -11.19 -10.38 9.39
N TYR A 123 -10.06 -11.07 9.23
CA TYR A 123 -9.70 -11.78 8.00
C TYR A 123 -10.78 -12.80 7.64
N GLU A 124 -11.15 -13.67 8.59
CA GLU A 124 -12.17 -14.70 8.40
C GLU A 124 -13.57 -14.08 8.17
N MET A 125 -13.92 -13.02 8.91
CA MET A 125 -15.19 -12.31 8.72
C MET A 125 -15.31 -11.73 7.31
N ILE A 126 -14.29 -10.98 6.86
CA ILE A 126 -14.29 -10.33 5.55
C ILE A 126 -14.22 -11.37 4.43
N ALA A 127 -13.36 -12.40 4.56
CA ALA A 127 -13.29 -13.51 3.60
C ALA A 127 -14.65 -14.19 3.36
N ASN A 128 -15.44 -14.38 4.42
CA ASN A 128 -16.76 -15.00 4.31
C ASN A 128 -17.80 -14.14 3.57
N GLN A 129 -17.62 -12.83 3.58
CA GLN A 129 -18.50 -11.85 2.93
C GLN A 129 -18.01 -11.47 1.51
N GLU A 130 -16.78 -11.86 1.15
CA GLU A 130 -16.13 -11.41 -0.07
C GLU A 130 -16.78 -12.01 -1.33
N VAL A 131 -16.96 -11.16 -2.34
CA VAL A 131 -17.48 -11.52 -3.66
C VAL A 131 -16.39 -11.34 -4.72
N CYS A 132 -16.59 -11.94 -5.88
CA CYS A 132 -15.70 -11.75 -7.01
C CYS A 132 -15.77 -10.31 -7.54
N HIS A 133 -14.61 -9.67 -7.65
CA HIS A 133 -14.45 -8.30 -8.17
C HIS A 133 -14.13 -8.26 -9.67
N TYR A 134 -14.30 -9.37 -10.38
CA TYR A 134 -14.18 -9.39 -11.83
C TYR A 134 -15.43 -8.75 -12.45
N PRO A 135 -15.31 -7.96 -13.55
CA PRO A 135 -16.45 -7.31 -14.17
C PRO A 135 -17.66 -8.22 -14.38
N ASN A 136 -18.84 -7.74 -13.97
CA ASN A 136 -20.14 -8.44 -14.10
C ASN A 136 -20.20 -9.81 -13.39
N CYS A 137 -19.34 -10.07 -12.40
CA CYS A 137 -19.41 -11.26 -11.56
C CYS A 137 -19.95 -10.91 -10.17
N ALA A 138 -20.80 -11.77 -9.62
CA ALA A 138 -21.32 -11.66 -8.25
C ALA A 138 -21.18 -12.98 -7.47
N GLU A 139 -20.39 -13.92 -7.99
CA GLU A 139 -20.11 -15.19 -7.30
C GLU A 139 -19.30 -14.96 -6.03
N LYS A 140 -19.44 -15.88 -5.06
CA LYS A 140 -18.63 -15.84 -3.84
C LYS A 140 -17.14 -15.98 -4.20
N SER A 141 -16.30 -15.18 -3.56
CA SER A 141 -14.85 -15.32 -3.70
C SER A 141 -14.36 -16.62 -3.06
N ILE A 142 -13.25 -17.15 -3.59
CA ILE A 142 -12.46 -18.20 -2.95
C ILE A 142 -11.15 -17.64 -2.41
N GLU A 143 -10.42 -18.45 -1.64
CA GLU A 143 -9.03 -18.15 -1.30
C GLU A 143 -8.18 -18.17 -2.57
N CYS A 144 -7.59 -17.02 -2.89
CA CYS A 144 -6.69 -16.79 -4.01
C CYS A 144 -5.25 -16.68 -3.48
N LYS A 145 -4.27 -16.97 -4.34
CA LYS A 145 -2.86 -16.72 -4.06
C LYS A 145 -2.34 -15.70 -5.06
N LEU A 146 -1.52 -14.75 -4.60
CA LEU A 146 -0.90 -13.76 -5.49
C LEU A 146 0.07 -14.41 -6.47
N TYR A 147 0.87 -15.37 -5.98
CA TYR A 147 1.86 -16.09 -6.77
C TYR A 147 1.42 -17.54 -7.02
N ASN A 148 1.65 -18.01 -8.25
CA ASN A 148 1.51 -19.42 -8.60
C ASN A 148 2.86 -20.16 -8.40
N ILE A 149 3.34 -20.17 -7.16
CA ILE A 149 4.61 -20.80 -6.76
C ILE A 149 4.31 -21.83 -5.67
N ASP A 150 4.97 -22.98 -5.75
CA ASP A 150 4.97 -23.98 -4.70
C ASP A 150 6.07 -23.64 -3.69
N PHE A 151 5.76 -22.76 -2.72
CA PHE A 151 6.73 -22.31 -1.70
C PHE A 151 7.24 -23.43 -0.77
N GLU A 152 6.67 -24.63 -0.84
CA GLU A 152 7.20 -25.81 -0.12
C GLU A 152 8.35 -26.48 -0.91
N LYS A 153 8.47 -26.21 -2.22
CA LYS A 153 9.55 -26.70 -3.09
C LYS A 153 10.56 -25.62 -3.45
N ASP A 154 10.06 -24.44 -3.80
CA ASP A 154 10.90 -23.31 -4.17
C ASP A 154 11.03 -22.38 -2.96
N GLU A 155 12.22 -22.34 -2.37
CA GLU A 155 12.47 -21.52 -1.19
C GLU A 155 12.70 -20.06 -1.58
N PHE A 156 11.86 -19.18 -1.06
CA PHE A 156 11.97 -17.73 -1.21
C PHE A 156 12.04 -17.05 0.16
N VAL A 157 12.59 -15.84 0.18
CA VAL A 157 12.48 -14.91 1.29
C VAL A 157 11.75 -13.64 0.87
N THR A 158 11.05 -13.02 1.81
CA THR A 158 10.30 -11.78 1.58
C THR A 158 10.29 -10.92 2.83
N THR A 159 10.07 -9.62 2.64
CA THR A 159 9.79 -8.69 3.73
C THR A 159 8.29 -8.59 4.05
N ASN A 160 7.42 -9.26 3.28
CA ASN A 160 6.01 -9.34 3.60
C ASN A 160 5.79 -10.14 4.89
N ARG A 161 4.94 -9.62 5.78
CA ARG A 161 4.52 -10.33 6.99
C ARG A 161 3.12 -10.89 6.78
N ILE A 162 2.84 -12.07 7.33
CA ILE A 162 1.48 -12.64 7.32
C ILE A 162 0.52 -11.71 8.09
N ASN A 163 0.97 -11.18 9.22
CA ASN A 163 0.29 -10.11 9.94
C ASN A 163 0.97 -8.76 9.60
N PRO A 164 0.30 -7.83 8.91
CA PRO A 164 0.86 -6.53 8.58
C PRO A 164 1.15 -5.64 9.80
N PHE A 165 0.58 -5.94 10.97
CA PHE A 165 0.89 -5.26 12.24
C PHE A 165 2.23 -5.68 12.87
N ASP A 166 2.93 -6.68 12.32
CA ASP A 166 4.32 -6.99 12.70
C ASP A 166 5.29 -6.04 11.98
N ASN A 167 5.40 -4.82 12.53
CA ASN A 167 6.07 -3.68 11.91
C ASN A 167 7.21 -3.05 12.74
N ASN A 168 7.77 -3.76 13.73
CA ASN A 168 8.92 -3.28 14.52
C ASN A 168 10.25 -3.34 13.73
N PHE A 169 10.37 -2.48 12.73
CA PHE A 169 11.53 -2.39 11.84
C PHE A 169 12.60 -1.44 12.42
N LYS A 170 13.77 -1.96 12.79
CA LYS A 170 14.96 -1.19 13.23
C LYS A 170 16.08 -1.13 12.18
N ILE A 171 16.65 0.05 11.93
CA ILE A 171 17.75 0.21 10.96
C ILE A 171 18.91 -0.75 11.30
N GLY A 172 19.47 -1.38 10.26
CA GLY A 172 20.58 -2.31 10.41
C GLY A 172 20.16 -3.76 10.67
N GLN A 173 18.85 -4.06 10.69
CA GLN A 173 18.34 -5.42 10.82
C GLN A 173 17.87 -5.99 9.48
N ASN A 174 17.99 -7.32 9.35
CA ASN A 174 17.40 -8.06 8.25
C ASN A 174 15.92 -8.37 8.55
N PHE A 175 15.01 -7.96 7.67
CA PHE A 175 13.57 -8.22 7.78
C PHE A 175 13.04 -9.25 6.79
N PHE A 176 13.91 -9.79 5.94
CA PHE A 176 13.53 -10.87 5.06
C PHE A 176 13.34 -12.15 5.88
N GLN A 177 12.17 -12.76 5.72
CA GLN A 177 11.82 -14.04 6.32
C GLN A 177 11.48 -15.05 5.24
N GLN A 178 11.60 -16.34 5.58
CA GLN A 178 11.21 -17.41 4.70
C GLN A 178 9.71 -17.31 4.36
N VAL A 179 9.41 -17.40 3.07
CA VAL A 179 8.04 -17.39 2.55
C VAL A 179 7.37 -18.71 2.88
N THR A 180 6.10 -18.62 3.27
CA THR A 180 5.21 -19.77 3.42
C THR A 180 4.00 -19.59 2.51
N LYS A 181 3.21 -20.66 2.34
CA LYS A 181 1.96 -20.63 1.55
C LYS A 181 0.91 -19.63 2.03
N ASP A 182 1.05 -19.07 3.22
CA ASP A 182 0.07 -18.17 3.83
C ASP A 182 0.35 -16.68 3.57
N HIS A 183 1.57 -16.32 3.15
CA HIS A 183 2.00 -14.92 3.03
C HIS A 183 1.18 -14.08 2.04
N PHE A 184 0.68 -14.70 0.97
CA PHE A 184 0.07 -13.99 -0.16
C PHE A 184 -1.35 -14.46 -0.46
N LYS A 185 -2.06 -14.90 0.57
CA LYS A 185 -3.45 -15.34 0.48
C LYS A 185 -4.40 -14.15 0.60
N PHE A 186 -5.41 -14.13 -0.26
CA PHE A 186 -6.46 -13.11 -0.22
C PHE A 186 -7.78 -13.64 -0.80
N TYR A 187 -8.85 -12.86 -0.67
CA TYR A 187 -10.13 -13.10 -1.33
C TYR A 187 -10.45 -11.92 -2.25
N GLY A 188 -10.95 -12.20 -3.45
CA GLY A 188 -11.42 -11.19 -4.40
C GLY A 188 -11.82 -11.75 -5.77
N LEU A 189 -11.64 -13.05 -6.04
CA LEU A 189 -12.04 -13.70 -7.28
C LEU A 189 -12.80 -15.01 -7.00
N CYS A 190 -13.78 -15.33 -7.85
CA CYS A 190 -14.39 -16.66 -7.84
C CYS A 190 -13.45 -17.70 -8.45
N LYS A 191 -13.81 -18.98 -8.30
CA LYS A 191 -13.01 -20.11 -8.78
C LYS A 191 -12.68 -20.03 -10.28
N ASN A 192 -13.64 -19.62 -11.10
CA ASN A 192 -13.47 -19.56 -12.55
C ASN A 192 -12.49 -18.46 -12.97
N HIS A 193 -12.71 -17.22 -12.49
CA HIS A 193 -11.82 -16.10 -12.81
C HIS A 193 -10.42 -16.30 -12.24
N TYR A 194 -10.29 -16.81 -11.01
CA TYR A 194 -8.98 -17.10 -10.43
C TYR A 194 -8.23 -18.18 -11.22
N LYS A 195 -8.90 -19.24 -11.67
CA LYS A 195 -8.27 -20.28 -12.51
C LYS A 195 -7.80 -19.71 -13.86
N ASN A 196 -8.61 -18.86 -14.48
CA ASN A 196 -8.26 -18.24 -15.76
C ASN A 196 -7.03 -17.35 -15.60
N ILE A 197 -7.03 -16.45 -14.61
CA ILE A 197 -5.93 -15.50 -14.40
C ILE A 197 -4.66 -16.23 -13.92
N SER A 198 -4.76 -17.17 -12.99
CA SER A 198 -3.58 -17.89 -12.46
C SER A 198 -2.93 -18.84 -13.46
N SER A 199 -3.62 -19.16 -14.57
CA SER A 199 -3.05 -19.93 -15.69
C SER A 199 -2.27 -19.09 -16.70
N LEU A 200 -2.33 -17.75 -16.60
CA LEU A 200 -1.60 -16.85 -17.48
C LEU A 200 -0.11 -16.84 -17.10
N ASN A 201 0.73 -17.26 -18.04
CA ASN A 201 2.17 -17.07 -17.97
C ASN A 201 2.54 -15.91 -18.88
N LEU A 202 2.93 -14.78 -18.29
CA LEU A 202 3.28 -13.61 -19.09
C LEU A 202 4.58 -13.86 -19.86
N SER A 203 4.59 -13.42 -21.10
CA SER A 203 5.71 -13.54 -22.04
C SER A 203 5.80 -12.25 -22.88
N LYS A 204 6.84 -12.14 -23.71
CA LYS A 204 6.99 -11.00 -24.64
C LYS A 204 5.80 -10.86 -25.58
N GLN A 205 5.11 -11.97 -25.88
CA GLN A 205 3.97 -12.05 -26.78
C GLN A 205 2.62 -11.91 -26.08
N SER A 206 2.58 -11.81 -24.74
CA SER A 206 1.33 -11.68 -24.00
C SER A 206 0.56 -10.43 -24.40
N SER A 207 -0.74 -10.60 -24.60
CA SER A 207 -1.63 -9.51 -24.96
C SER A 207 -1.69 -8.47 -23.84
N GLU A 208 -2.08 -7.24 -24.15
CA GLU A 208 -2.33 -6.26 -23.09
C GLU A 208 -3.40 -6.75 -22.11
N GLU A 209 -4.42 -7.47 -22.60
CA GLU A 209 -5.47 -8.04 -21.77
C GLU A 209 -4.92 -9.06 -20.76
N ASP A 210 -4.01 -9.93 -21.16
CA ASP A 210 -3.36 -10.89 -20.26
C ASP A 210 -2.58 -10.16 -19.15
N VAL A 211 -1.78 -9.16 -19.54
CA VAL A 211 -1.03 -8.33 -18.57
C VAL A 211 -2.00 -7.63 -17.62
N LEU A 212 -3.08 -7.05 -18.15
CA LEU A 212 -4.07 -6.36 -17.32
C LEU A 212 -4.74 -7.34 -16.35
N ASN A 213 -5.14 -8.53 -16.79
CA ASN A 213 -5.75 -9.54 -15.94
C ASN A 213 -4.81 -9.99 -14.81
N THR A 214 -3.52 -10.23 -15.11
CA THR A 214 -2.53 -10.58 -14.07
C THR A 214 -2.32 -9.44 -13.07
N HIS A 215 -2.23 -8.20 -13.57
CA HIS A 215 -2.03 -7.01 -12.73
C HIS A 215 -3.26 -6.60 -11.91
N LEU A 216 -4.43 -7.24 -12.09
CA LEU A 216 -5.57 -7.12 -11.18
C LEU A 216 -5.29 -7.79 -9.82
N LEU A 217 -4.54 -8.90 -9.80
CA LEU A 217 -4.26 -9.67 -8.58
C LEU A 217 -3.61 -8.84 -7.46
N PRO A 218 -2.52 -8.08 -7.69
CA PRO A 218 -1.91 -7.27 -6.62
C PRO A 218 -2.84 -6.17 -6.08
N ILE A 219 -3.70 -5.60 -6.94
CA ILE A 219 -4.69 -4.59 -6.50
C ILE A 219 -5.72 -5.24 -5.59
N LEU A 220 -6.23 -6.42 -5.95
CA LEU A 220 -7.20 -7.16 -5.14
C LEU A 220 -6.58 -7.61 -3.81
N HIS A 221 -5.36 -8.17 -3.86
CA HIS A 221 -4.61 -8.56 -2.67
C HIS A 221 -4.47 -7.38 -1.70
N ARG A 222 -3.96 -6.24 -2.17
CA ARG A 222 -3.75 -5.06 -1.32
C ARG A 222 -5.07 -4.48 -0.80
N THR A 223 -6.12 -4.46 -1.63
CA THR A 223 -7.46 -3.99 -1.20
C THR A 223 -8.03 -4.86 -0.08
N PHE A 224 -7.94 -6.19 -0.23
CA PHE A 224 -8.44 -7.14 0.77
C PHE A 224 -7.68 -6.98 2.09
N ILE A 225 -6.35 -6.98 2.06
CA ILE A 225 -5.51 -6.86 3.26
C ILE A 225 -5.76 -5.51 3.98
N LEU A 226 -5.82 -4.38 3.26
CA LEU A 226 -6.09 -3.07 3.87
C LEU A 226 -7.48 -2.97 4.51
N ARG A 227 -8.49 -3.71 3.99
CA ARG A 227 -9.82 -3.78 4.63
C ARG A 227 -9.74 -4.52 5.96
N VAL A 228 -8.99 -5.63 6.01
CA VAL A 228 -8.76 -6.38 7.25
C VAL A 228 -8.00 -5.53 8.26
N GLU A 229 -6.93 -4.85 7.83
CA GLU A 229 -6.16 -3.92 8.66
C GLU A 229 -7.05 -2.82 9.25
N LEU A 230 -7.89 -2.17 8.42
CA LEU A 230 -8.75 -1.08 8.88
C LEU A 230 -9.79 -1.55 9.92
N GLU A 231 -10.43 -2.70 9.71
CA GLU A 231 -11.39 -3.24 10.69
C GLU A 231 -10.70 -3.72 11.98
N THR A 232 -9.48 -4.24 11.87
CA THR A 232 -8.66 -4.63 13.03
C THR A 232 -8.30 -3.44 13.90
N ILE A 233 -7.72 -2.39 13.32
CA ILE A 233 -7.35 -1.18 14.06
C ILE A 233 -8.58 -0.38 14.52
N ARG A 234 -9.71 -0.49 13.80
CA ARG A 234 -10.99 0.05 14.24
C ARG A 234 -11.47 -0.63 15.51
N GLU A 235 -11.42 -1.96 15.60
CA GLU A 235 -11.81 -2.66 16.82
C GLU A 235 -10.89 -2.30 17.98
N GLU A 236 -9.57 -2.27 17.76
CA GLU A 236 -8.62 -1.79 18.78
C GLU A 236 -8.98 -0.37 19.27
N PHE A 237 -9.28 0.54 18.35
CA PHE A 237 -9.69 1.90 18.67
C PHE A 237 -10.98 1.94 19.48
N LEU A 238 -12.02 1.22 19.06
CA LEU A 238 -13.32 1.23 19.73
C LEU A 238 -13.24 0.69 21.16
N GLU A 239 -12.45 -0.36 21.37
CA GLU A 239 -12.34 -1.03 22.67
C GLU A 239 -11.39 -0.31 23.63
N ASN A 240 -10.33 0.33 23.12
CA ASN A 240 -9.23 0.79 23.98
C ASN A 240 -8.98 2.31 23.99
N TYR A 241 -9.47 3.08 23.01
CA TYR A 241 -9.08 4.49 22.85
C TYR A 241 -9.33 5.35 24.10
N LEU A 242 -10.48 5.18 24.77
CA LEU A 242 -10.79 5.93 26.01
C LEU A 242 -9.97 5.46 27.23
N SER A 243 -9.48 4.22 27.22
CA SER A 243 -8.67 3.64 28.31
C SER A 243 -7.17 3.94 28.18
N MET A 244 -6.72 4.49 27.06
CA MET A 244 -5.33 4.93 26.91
C MET A 244 -5.11 6.18 27.77
N LYS A 245 -4.09 6.18 28.63
CA LYS A 245 -3.77 7.33 29.48
C LYS A 245 -2.87 8.37 28.80
N ASP A 246 -2.00 7.90 27.91
CA ASP A 246 -1.06 8.76 27.20
C ASP A 246 -1.72 9.38 25.95
N GLU A 247 -1.89 10.70 25.95
CA GLU A 247 -2.47 11.45 24.83
C GLU A 247 -1.59 11.40 23.57
N GLY A 248 -0.28 11.24 23.70
CA GLY A 248 0.63 11.03 22.58
C GLY A 248 0.37 9.70 21.88
N TYR A 249 0.12 8.62 22.63
CA TYR A 249 -0.25 7.32 22.04
C TYR A 249 -1.64 7.35 21.40
N LYS A 250 -2.61 8.06 21.98
CA LYS A 250 -3.91 8.31 21.33
C LYS A 250 -3.74 9.02 19.99
N ALA A 251 -2.93 10.07 19.97
CA ALA A 251 -2.65 10.85 18.76
C ALA A 251 -2.05 9.99 17.64
N LEU A 252 -1.08 9.13 17.99
CA LEU A 252 -0.41 8.25 17.03
C LEU A 252 -1.33 7.13 16.52
N LEU A 253 -2.20 6.56 17.37
CA LEU A 253 -3.24 5.64 16.94
C LEU A 253 -4.21 6.29 15.94
N VAL A 254 -4.68 7.51 16.22
CA VAL A 254 -5.54 8.27 15.30
C VAL A 254 -4.84 8.49 13.95
N TYR A 255 -3.57 8.90 13.99
CA TYR A 255 -2.77 9.10 12.78
C TYR A 255 -2.66 7.81 11.95
N ARG A 256 -2.37 6.65 12.57
CA ARG A 256 -2.34 5.36 11.87
C ARG A 256 -3.67 5.01 11.20
N ILE A 257 -4.78 5.18 11.94
CA ILE A 257 -6.11 4.90 11.41
C ILE A 257 -6.41 5.79 10.20
N LYS A 258 -6.10 7.09 10.28
CA LYS A 258 -6.27 8.00 9.14
C LYS A 258 -5.40 7.59 7.95
N LYS A 259 -4.16 7.16 8.19
CA LYS A 259 -3.25 6.67 7.14
C LYS A 259 -3.84 5.44 6.45
N ILE A 260 -4.16 4.37 7.19
CA ILE A 260 -4.75 3.13 6.63
C ILE A 260 -6.06 3.42 5.89
N SER A 261 -6.92 4.27 6.46
CA SER A 261 -8.18 4.70 5.81
C SER A 261 -7.94 5.39 4.46
N ASN A 262 -6.95 6.30 4.39
CA ASN A 262 -6.58 6.97 3.14
C ASN A 262 -5.98 6.00 2.11
N GLN A 263 -5.16 5.04 2.55
CA GLN A 263 -4.59 3.99 1.69
C GLN A 263 -5.69 3.10 1.10
N LEU A 264 -6.60 2.63 1.94
CA LEU A 264 -7.73 1.79 1.50
C LEU A 264 -8.61 2.55 0.50
N LYS A 265 -8.94 3.80 0.81
CA LYS A 265 -9.69 4.67 -0.11
C LYS A 265 -9.02 4.78 -1.47
N SER A 266 -7.70 4.98 -1.49
CA SER A 266 -6.93 5.15 -2.72
C SER A 266 -6.89 3.87 -3.55
N ILE A 267 -6.63 2.72 -2.92
CA ILE A 267 -6.56 1.43 -3.65
C ILE A 267 -7.94 0.99 -4.16
N VAL A 268 -9.03 1.26 -3.43
CA VAL A 268 -10.40 0.98 -3.88
C VAL A 268 -10.72 1.76 -5.16
N LYS A 269 -10.37 3.05 -5.20
CA LYS A 269 -10.55 3.86 -6.42
C LYS A 269 -9.70 3.35 -7.59
N THR A 270 -8.48 2.89 -7.31
CA THR A 270 -7.65 2.22 -8.33
C THR A 270 -8.32 0.95 -8.84
N LEU A 271 -8.84 0.09 -7.95
CA LEU A 271 -9.56 -1.13 -8.30
C LEU A 271 -10.77 -0.84 -9.18
N GLU A 272 -11.59 0.15 -8.84
CA GLU A 272 -12.73 0.54 -9.68
C GLU A 272 -12.30 1.04 -11.05
N GLY A 273 -11.27 1.89 -11.08
CA GLY A 273 -10.67 2.35 -12.32
C GLY A 273 -10.23 1.16 -13.17
N TYR A 274 -9.65 0.13 -12.54
CA TYR A 274 -9.21 -1.08 -13.19
C TYR A 274 -10.37 -1.90 -13.77
N ILE A 275 -11.40 -2.19 -12.96
CA ILE A 275 -12.60 -2.93 -13.38
C ILE A 275 -13.31 -2.22 -14.54
N LYS A 276 -13.50 -0.90 -14.45
CA LYS A 276 -14.10 -0.08 -15.53
C LYS A 276 -13.27 -0.16 -16.82
N ASN A 277 -11.94 -0.23 -16.71
CA ASN A 277 -11.06 -0.38 -17.87
C ASN A 277 -11.03 -1.81 -18.41
N LEU A 278 -11.17 -2.86 -17.61
CA LEU A 278 -11.29 -4.22 -18.13
C LEU A 278 -12.53 -4.40 -19.02
N GLN A 279 -13.59 -3.60 -18.80
CA GLN A 279 -14.81 -3.63 -19.63
C GLN A 279 -14.69 -2.86 -20.95
N LYS A 280 -13.89 -1.79 -21.02
CA LYS A 280 -13.90 -0.83 -22.15
C LYS A 280 -12.51 -0.36 -22.62
N ASN A 281 -11.44 -0.89 -22.04
CA ASN A 281 -10.02 -0.56 -22.17
C ASN A 281 -9.70 0.82 -22.79
N THR A 282 -9.73 1.89 -21.98
CA THR A 282 -9.47 3.25 -22.51
C THR A 282 -8.31 4.00 -21.87
N ASN A 283 -7.96 3.71 -20.60
CA ASN A 283 -7.10 4.59 -19.80
C ASN A 283 -5.93 3.91 -19.09
N LEU A 284 -5.89 2.57 -19.03
CA LEU A 284 -4.71 1.87 -18.53
C LEU A 284 -3.62 1.86 -19.59
N LYS A 285 -2.37 2.04 -19.17
CA LYS A 285 -1.20 1.95 -20.03
C LYS A 285 -0.31 0.84 -19.50
N VAL A 286 0.17 0.00 -20.41
CA VAL A 286 1.15 -1.04 -20.14
C VAL A 286 2.52 -0.57 -20.61
N ILE A 287 3.52 -0.61 -19.73
CA ILE A 287 4.94 -0.49 -20.09
C ILE A 287 5.54 -1.88 -20.02
N ARG A 288 6.31 -2.26 -21.04
CA ARG A 288 7.05 -3.53 -21.12
C ARG A 288 8.54 -3.23 -21.21
N LEU A 289 9.35 -3.82 -20.35
CA LEU A 289 10.81 -3.80 -20.44
C LEU A 289 11.33 -5.23 -20.51
N ASP A 290 12.46 -5.39 -21.20
CA ASP A 290 13.11 -6.66 -21.47
C ASP A 290 14.57 -6.53 -21.06
N VAL A 291 14.93 -7.16 -19.94
CA VAL A 291 16.24 -7.01 -19.32
C VAL A 291 16.92 -8.38 -19.20
N PRO A 292 18.24 -8.45 -18.96
CA PRO A 292 18.92 -9.72 -18.74
C PRO A 292 18.21 -10.61 -17.71
N SER A 293 18.24 -11.93 -17.92
CA SER A 293 17.55 -12.88 -17.04
C SER A 293 18.08 -12.81 -15.61
N SER A 294 17.17 -12.81 -14.63
CA SER A 294 17.45 -13.05 -13.22
C SER A 294 16.34 -13.89 -12.63
N HIS A 295 16.60 -15.18 -12.43
CA HIS A 295 15.66 -16.06 -11.75
C HIS A 295 15.58 -15.80 -10.24
N GLU A 296 16.42 -14.92 -9.72
CA GLU A 296 16.60 -14.67 -8.28
C GLU A 296 15.55 -13.76 -7.68
N ILE A 297 14.84 -12.98 -8.51
CA ILE A 297 13.84 -12.02 -8.07
C ILE A 297 12.47 -12.29 -8.71
N LYS A 298 11.42 -12.19 -7.90
CA LYS A 298 10.03 -12.13 -8.37
C LYS A 298 9.29 -11.00 -7.66
N VAL A 299 8.45 -10.31 -8.41
CA VAL A 299 7.56 -9.26 -7.90
C VAL A 299 6.25 -9.34 -8.64
N LEU A 300 5.15 -9.30 -7.91
CA LEU A 300 3.82 -8.99 -8.41
C LEU A 300 3.14 -8.16 -7.33
N ASP A 301 3.15 -6.83 -7.47
CA ASP A 301 2.72 -5.95 -6.38
C ASP A 301 2.22 -4.59 -6.85
N VAL A 302 1.56 -3.88 -5.93
CA VAL A 302 1.27 -2.45 -6.07
C VAL A 302 2.56 -1.65 -5.91
N LEU A 303 2.80 -0.77 -6.86
CA LEU A 303 3.90 0.16 -6.87
C LEU A 303 3.39 1.56 -6.54
N TYR A 304 4.09 2.28 -5.69
CA TYR A 304 3.71 3.65 -5.31
C TYR A 304 4.86 4.60 -5.62
N PRO A 305 4.83 5.28 -6.78
CA PRO A 305 5.89 6.22 -7.14
C PRO A 305 5.93 7.38 -6.13
N GLN A 306 7.12 7.87 -5.77
CA GLN A 306 7.26 8.90 -4.73
C GLN A 306 7.43 10.29 -5.32
N ILE A 307 8.50 10.50 -6.08
CA ILE A 307 8.85 11.77 -6.72
C ILE A 307 9.24 11.52 -8.18
N SER A 308 8.99 12.51 -9.03
CA SER A 308 9.35 12.47 -10.44
C SER A 308 10.85 12.76 -10.61
N PRO A 309 11.56 12.07 -11.52
CA PRO A 309 13.03 12.08 -11.55
C PRO A 309 13.68 13.31 -12.22
N ASP A 310 12.96 14.10 -13.01
CA ASP A 310 13.48 15.27 -13.75
C ASP A 310 13.17 16.57 -12.98
N ASP A 311 11.92 16.75 -12.56
CA ASP A 311 11.43 17.98 -11.90
C ASP A 311 11.23 17.84 -10.38
N PHE A 312 11.51 16.66 -9.80
CA PHE A 312 11.26 16.36 -8.39
C PHE A 312 9.80 16.55 -7.94
N GLY A 313 8.84 16.54 -8.88
CA GLY A 313 7.42 16.71 -8.58
C GLY A 313 6.87 15.57 -7.72
N LEU A 314 6.11 15.91 -6.67
CA LEU A 314 5.50 14.96 -5.74
C LEU A 314 4.46 14.07 -6.44
N VAL A 315 4.61 12.75 -6.29
CA VAL A 315 3.59 11.76 -6.65
C VAL A 315 2.87 11.27 -5.39
N ASN A 316 3.61 10.78 -4.40
CA ASN A 316 3.11 10.32 -3.10
C ASN A 316 3.94 10.88 -1.97
N SER A 317 3.30 11.15 -0.83
CA SER A 317 3.98 11.56 0.40
C SER A 317 4.02 10.41 1.40
N ILE A 318 5.08 10.34 2.21
CA ILE A 318 5.26 9.29 3.21
C ILE A 318 4.42 9.52 4.48
N ASN A 319 4.29 10.78 4.91
CA ASN A 319 3.65 11.14 6.18
C ASN A 319 2.49 12.14 6.04
N ASN A 320 2.18 12.60 4.84
CA ASN A 320 1.00 13.43 4.60
C ASN A 320 -0.24 12.56 4.33
N ILE A 321 -1.03 12.30 5.37
CA ILE A 321 -2.29 11.52 5.31
C ILE A 321 -3.38 12.15 4.43
N TYR A 322 -3.21 13.38 3.95
CA TYR A 322 -4.18 14.06 3.09
C TYR A 322 -3.87 13.97 1.61
N VAL A 323 -2.67 13.51 1.24
CA VAL A 323 -2.32 13.22 -0.14
C VAL A 323 -2.93 11.87 -0.49
N GLU A 324 -3.80 11.84 -1.51
CA GLU A 324 -4.35 10.61 -2.06
C GLU A 324 -3.21 9.77 -2.64
N GLU A 325 -3.12 8.49 -2.29
CA GLU A 325 -2.05 7.64 -2.78
C GLU A 325 -2.26 7.27 -4.25
N ASN A 326 -1.26 7.59 -5.05
CA ASN A 326 -1.23 7.40 -6.48
C ASN A 326 -0.48 6.11 -6.81
N THR A 327 -1.20 5.08 -7.24
CA THR A 327 -0.66 3.73 -7.41
C THR A 327 -0.45 3.35 -8.88
N ALA A 328 0.54 2.50 -9.12
CA ALA A 328 0.72 1.68 -10.31
C ALA A 328 0.84 0.20 -9.86
N THR A 329 1.02 -0.72 -10.78
CA THR A 329 1.39 -2.11 -10.45
C THR A 329 2.61 -2.52 -11.25
N MET A 330 3.38 -3.45 -10.69
CA MET A 330 4.59 -3.99 -11.28
C MET A 330 4.54 -5.51 -11.25
N SER A 331 5.01 -6.14 -12.32
CA SER A 331 5.38 -7.56 -12.31
C SER A 331 6.78 -7.77 -12.88
N ILE A 332 7.51 -8.73 -12.33
CA ILE A 332 8.77 -9.24 -12.86
C ILE A 332 8.58 -10.74 -13.07
N GLU A 333 8.61 -11.14 -14.34
CA GLU A 333 8.45 -12.51 -14.78
C GLU A 333 9.73 -12.95 -15.49
N ASN A 334 10.20 -14.16 -15.22
CA ASN A 334 11.46 -14.63 -15.78
C ASN A 334 11.18 -15.67 -16.85
N ASP A 335 11.59 -15.39 -18.09
CA ASP A 335 11.73 -16.41 -19.12
C ASP A 335 13.15 -17.02 -19.06
N ARG A 336 13.41 -18.11 -19.80
CA ARG A 336 14.72 -18.79 -19.77
C ARG A 336 15.90 -17.91 -20.19
N THR A 337 15.64 -16.82 -20.89
CA THR A 337 16.63 -15.98 -21.57
C THR A 337 16.65 -14.54 -21.07
N ASN A 338 15.53 -14.01 -20.58
CA ASN A 338 15.34 -12.62 -20.16
C ASN A 338 14.36 -12.53 -18.98
N SER A 339 14.44 -11.41 -18.27
CA SER A 339 13.41 -11.01 -17.32
C SER A 339 12.50 -9.98 -17.99
N LEU A 340 11.20 -10.22 -17.91
CA LEU A 340 10.15 -9.38 -18.46
C LEU A 340 9.55 -8.57 -17.33
N ILE A 341 9.62 -7.25 -17.46
CA ILE A 341 9.05 -6.34 -16.47
C ILE A 341 7.86 -5.65 -17.09
N PHE A 342 6.72 -5.72 -16.40
CA PHE A 342 5.52 -5.02 -16.78
C PHE A 342 5.16 -3.98 -15.73
N TYR A 343 4.81 -2.77 -16.17
CA TYR A 343 4.14 -1.78 -15.32
C TYR A 343 2.77 -1.46 -15.90
N VAL A 344 1.76 -1.37 -15.03
CA VAL A 344 0.42 -0.93 -15.41
C VAL A 344 0.01 0.26 -14.57
N TYR A 345 -0.46 1.31 -15.22
CA TYR A 345 -0.97 2.50 -14.53
C TYR A 345 -2.08 3.21 -15.32
N ASN A 346 -2.86 4.04 -14.64
CA ASN A 346 -3.90 4.85 -15.27
C ASN A 346 -3.32 6.17 -15.79
N LYS A 347 -3.31 6.38 -17.11
CA LYS A 347 -2.76 7.58 -17.74
C LYS A 347 -3.51 8.89 -17.43
N LYS A 348 -4.73 8.80 -16.88
CA LYS A 348 -5.48 9.96 -16.38
C LYS A 348 -4.93 10.49 -15.05
N ASN A 349 -4.16 9.69 -14.32
CA ASN A 349 -3.45 10.15 -13.14
C ASN A 349 -2.18 10.90 -13.60
N ILE A 350 -2.26 12.23 -13.69
CA ILE A 350 -1.20 13.08 -14.23
C ILE A 350 0.12 12.91 -13.45
N ARG A 351 0.06 12.76 -12.13
CA ARG A 351 1.27 12.58 -11.30
C ARG A 351 2.00 11.27 -11.64
N VAL A 352 1.26 10.17 -11.75
CA VAL A 352 1.84 8.87 -12.13
C VAL A 352 2.29 8.85 -13.59
N ASP A 353 1.52 9.45 -14.50
CA ASP A 353 1.88 9.52 -15.92
C ASP A 353 3.15 10.36 -16.14
N ASN A 354 3.29 11.49 -15.43
CA ASN A 354 4.50 12.31 -15.47
C ASN A 354 5.72 11.55 -14.95
N PHE A 355 5.59 10.84 -13.82
CA PHE A 355 6.65 9.98 -13.29
C PHE A 355 7.17 9.00 -14.35
N PHE A 356 6.27 8.22 -14.96
CA PHE A 356 6.68 7.25 -15.99
C PHE A 356 7.18 7.92 -17.28
N LYS A 357 6.60 9.04 -17.71
CA LYS A 357 7.07 9.78 -18.91
C LYS A 357 8.50 10.28 -18.74
N GLN A 358 8.79 10.93 -17.62
CA GLN A 358 10.14 11.42 -17.31
C GLN A 358 11.11 10.25 -17.21
N TYR A 359 10.70 9.16 -16.55
CA TYR A 359 11.55 7.99 -16.40
C TYR A 359 11.87 7.31 -17.74
N LEU A 360 10.86 7.07 -18.57
CA LEU A 360 11.05 6.47 -19.90
C LEU A 360 11.92 7.34 -20.81
N LYS A 361 11.90 8.66 -20.66
CA LYS A 361 12.82 9.59 -21.35
C LYS A 361 14.28 9.34 -20.92
N ILE A 362 14.52 9.12 -19.62
CA ILE A 362 15.86 8.82 -19.08
C ILE A 362 16.36 7.44 -19.57
N ILE A 363 15.53 6.39 -19.47
CA ILE A 363 15.86 5.05 -19.99
C ILE A 363 16.26 5.12 -21.47
N LYS A 364 15.44 5.78 -22.30
CA LYS A 364 15.67 5.83 -23.75
C LYS A 364 17.02 6.43 -24.11
N ALA A 365 17.51 7.39 -23.32
CA ALA A 365 18.82 7.97 -23.50
C ALA A 365 19.96 7.05 -23.03
N LYS A 366 19.69 6.12 -22.09
CA LYS A 366 20.69 5.25 -21.46
C LYS A 366 20.10 3.85 -21.13
N PRO A 367 19.94 2.96 -22.14
CA PRO A 367 19.24 1.68 -21.98
C PRO A 367 19.80 0.74 -20.89
N LYS A 368 21.10 0.86 -20.59
CA LYS A 368 21.75 0.12 -19.48
C LYS A 368 21.13 0.36 -18.09
N PHE A 369 20.24 1.34 -17.95
CA PHE A 369 19.55 1.65 -16.70
C PHE A 369 18.18 0.99 -16.56
N GLU A 370 17.66 0.29 -17.57
CA GLU A 370 16.36 -0.41 -17.46
C GLU A 370 16.35 -1.45 -16.33
N ALA A 371 17.39 -2.28 -16.25
CA ALA A 371 17.54 -3.27 -15.20
C ALA A 371 17.64 -2.62 -13.80
N SER A 372 18.50 -1.59 -13.66
CA SER A 372 18.61 -0.83 -12.41
C SER A 372 17.30 -0.14 -12.04
N PHE A 373 16.52 0.34 -13.00
CA PHE A 373 15.20 0.91 -12.73
C PHE A 373 14.30 -0.11 -12.05
N ALA A 374 14.15 -1.26 -12.70
CA ALA A 374 13.23 -2.29 -12.26
C ALA A 374 13.64 -2.83 -10.89
N SER A 375 14.95 -3.04 -10.67
CA SER A 375 15.46 -3.41 -9.34
C SER A 375 15.13 -2.36 -8.28
N ASN A 376 15.28 -1.07 -8.59
CA ASN A 376 14.98 -0.01 -7.62
C ASN A 376 13.47 0.15 -7.38
N CYS A 377 12.64 0.03 -8.42
CA CYS A 377 11.19 0.02 -8.30
C CYS A 377 10.71 -1.15 -7.43
N ALA A 378 11.21 -2.36 -7.72
CA ALA A 378 10.92 -3.57 -6.94
C ALA A 378 11.40 -3.47 -5.48
N LEU A 379 12.57 -2.89 -5.24
CA LEU A 379 13.10 -2.86 -3.88
C LEU A 379 12.44 -1.76 -3.04
N ILE A 380 12.19 -0.58 -3.61
CA ILE A 380 11.88 0.65 -2.86
C ILE A 380 10.42 1.07 -2.98
N LEU A 381 9.79 0.79 -4.13
CA LEU A 381 8.46 1.30 -4.46
C LEU A 381 7.34 0.28 -4.30
N THR A 382 7.66 -0.99 -4.03
CA THR A 382 6.69 -2.05 -3.71
C THR A 382 6.81 -2.49 -2.25
N ASP A 383 5.74 -3.09 -1.73
CA ASP A 383 5.66 -3.55 -0.34
C ASP A 383 6.23 -4.98 -0.20
N ASN A 384 6.19 -5.71 -1.31
CA ASN A 384 6.54 -7.11 -1.46
C ASN A 384 7.61 -7.28 -2.54
N VAL A 385 8.66 -8.01 -2.17
CA VAL A 385 9.67 -8.55 -3.10
C VAL A 385 10.00 -9.97 -2.64
N LEU A 386 10.17 -10.87 -3.60
CA LEU A 386 10.62 -12.24 -3.37
C LEU A 386 12.04 -12.40 -3.90
N PHE A 387 12.94 -12.84 -3.04
CA PHE A 387 14.27 -13.33 -3.46
C PHE A 387 14.33 -14.83 -3.28
N THR A 388 14.96 -15.56 -4.21
CA THR A 388 15.28 -16.97 -3.93
C THR A 388 16.13 -17.02 -2.67
N LYS A 389 15.90 -18.03 -1.83
CA LYS A 389 16.64 -18.16 -0.57
C LYS A 389 18.13 -18.37 -0.85
N GLN A 390 18.45 -19.15 -1.88
CA GLN A 390 19.82 -19.37 -2.32
C GLN A 390 20.55 -18.05 -2.64
N TYR A 391 19.99 -17.19 -3.50
CA TYR A 391 20.56 -15.89 -3.79
C TYR A 391 20.72 -15.04 -2.53
N PHE A 392 19.67 -14.99 -1.71
CA PHE A 392 19.66 -14.15 -0.52
C PHE A 392 20.70 -14.58 0.52
N GLU A 393 20.95 -15.89 0.67
CA GLU A 393 21.96 -16.42 1.59
C GLU A 393 23.40 -16.07 1.18
N PHE A 394 23.66 -15.89 -0.13
CA PHE A 394 24.97 -15.44 -0.62
C PHE A 394 25.30 -13.98 -0.30
N LEU A 395 24.30 -13.15 -0.03
CA LEU A 395 24.49 -11.74 0.32
C LEU A 395 25.16 -11.60 1.68
N SER A 396 25.98 -10.56 1.83
CA SER A 396 26.52 -10.17 3.15
C SER A 396 25.41 -9.68 4.07
N ASP A 397 25.66 -9.68 5.38
CA ASP A 397 24.67 -9.19 6.35
C ASP A 397 24.42 -7.68 6.18
N GLU A 398 25.43 -6.91 5.76
CA GLU A 398 25.27 -5.50 5.40
C GLU A 398 24.37 -5.31 4.19
N GLU A 399 24.47 -6.17 3.16
CA GLU A 399 23.61 -6.14 1.98
C GLU A 399 22.15 -6.49 2.35
N LYS A 400 21.95 -7.53 3.16
CA LYS A 400 20.62 -7.93 3.67
C LYS A 400 19.98 -6.81 4.49
N ALA A 401 20.75 -6.17 5.36
CA ALA A 401 20.29 -5.04 6.16
C ALA A 401 19.98 -3.81 5.29
N LEU A 402 20.79 -3.54 4.26
CA LEU A 402 20.54 -2.47 3.30
C LEU A 402 19.26 -2.71 2.49
N TYR A 403 19.04 -3.93 1.99
CA TYR A 403 17.83 -4.26 1.23
C TYR A 403 16.58 -4.18 2.11
N SER A 404 16.69 -4.64 3.36
CA SER A 404 15.64 -4.50 4.37
C SER A 404 15.29 -3.03 4.60
N ALA A 405 16.31 -2.18 4.70
CA ALA A 405 16.15 -0.76 4.88
C ALA A 405 15.46 -0.08 3.70
N LEU A 406 15.90 -0.41 2.48
CA LEU A 406 15.37 0.16 1.25
C LEU A 406 13.90 -0.22 1.01
N ASN A 407 13.48 -1.41 1.43
CA ASN A 407 12.09 -1.87 1.29
C ASN A 407 11.14 -1.33 2.37
N LYS A 408 11.52 -1.39 3.65
CA LYS A 408 10.57 -1.14 4.76
C LYS A 408 10.58 0.27 5.33
N PHE A 409 11.64 1.06 5.18
CA PHE A 409 11.65 2.41 5.76
C PHE A 409 10.74 3.40 5.03
N ARG A 410 10.03 2.99 3.99
CA ARG A 410 8.98 3.78 3.33
C ARG A 410 7.71 3.95 4.18
N PHE A 411 7.49 3.10 5.20
CA PHE A 411 6.16 3.00 5.81
C PHE A 411 6.00 3.66 7.18
N GLU A 412 7.05 3.77 8.01
CA GLU A 412 6.84 4.22 9.39
C GLU A 412 8.00 5.09 9.89
N ASN A 413 7.66 6.36 10.17
CA ASN A 413 8.45 7.33 10.94
C ASN A 413 9.90 7.54 10.48
N PRO A 414 10.15 7.94 9.21
CA PRO A 414 11.52 8.22 8.82
C PRO A 414 12.02 9.47 9.53
N ASN A 415 13.17 9.36 10.18
CA ASN A 415 13.93 10.52 10.60
C ASN A 415 14.56 11.20 9.36
N MET A 416 14.96 12.46 9.51
CA MET A 416 15.53 13.25 8.40
C MET A 416 16.74 12.58 7.72
N GLY A 417 17.55 11.80 8.45
CA GLY A 417 18.69 11.07 7.88
C GLY A 417 18.27 9.92 6.96
N GLN A 418 17.16 9.24 7.27
CA GLN A 418 16.58 8.18 6.43
C GLN A 418 15.97 8.75 5.16
N GLU A 419 15.29 9.90 5.24
CA GLU A 419 14.80 10.58 4.04
C GLU A 419 15.93 11.12 3.16
N TYR A 420 17.03 11.60 3.74
CA TYR A 420 18.20 12.01 2.97
C TYR A 420 18.84 10.86 2.18
N LEU A 421 18.97 9.67 2.78
CA LEU A 421 19.45 8.46 2.09
C LEU A 421 18.53 8.07 0.92
N LYS A 422 17.21 8.15 1.13
CA LYS A 422 16.22 7.91 0.07
C LYS A 422 16.27 8.96 -1.02
N MET A 423 16.34 10.25 -0.68
CA MET A 423 16.45 11.33 -1.66
C MET A 423 17.72 11.20 -2.50
N LYS A 424 18.85 10.78 -1.93
CA LYS A 424 20.07 10.45 -2.70
C LYS A 424 19.87 9.28 -3.66
N PHE A 425 19.05 8.31 -3.28
CA PHE A 425 18.77 7.13 -4.10
C PHE A 425 17.73 7.43 -5.20
N PHE A 426 16.68 8.20 -4.88
CA PHE A 426 15.72 8.75 -5.83
C PHE A 426 16.38 9.75 -6.79
N ALA A 427 17.33 10.57 -6.35
CA ALA A 427 18.16 11.39 -7.24
C ALA A 427 19.20 10.55 -8.03
N GLY A 428 19.41 9.30 -7.61
CA GLY A 428 20.48 8.41 -8.04
C GLY A 428 20.05 7.24 -8.91
N PHE A 429 18.85 7.23 -9.51
CA PHE A 429 18.30 6.17 -10.38
C PHE A 429 19.27 5.62 -11.46
N ASN A 430 20.38 6.31 -11.72
CA ASN A 430 21.42 5.99 -12.70
C ASN A 430 22.65 5.22 -12.14
N LYS A 431 22.73 4.94 -10.83
CA LYS A 431 23.86 4.21 -10.19
C LYS A 431 23.41 3.10 -9.22
N GLY A 432 22.16 2.67 -9.29
CA GLY A 432 21.53 1.82 -8.27
C GLY A 432 21.70 0.31 -8.42
N ASN A 433 21.27 -0.40 -7.38
CA ASN A 433 21.16 -1.86 -7.27
C ASN A 433 20.63 -2.45 -8.59
N ASN A 434 21.30 -3.50 -9.06
CA ASN A 434 20.91 -4.19 -10.29
C ASN A 434 20.92 -5.69 -10.01
N PHE A 435 19.74 -6.25 -9.81
CA PHE A 435 19.52 -7.67 -9.53
C PHE A 435 19.61 -8.55 -10.78
N PHE A 436 19.86 -7.94 -11.94
CA PHE A 436 19.93 -8.59 -13.25
C PHE A 436 21.36 -8.60 -13.81
N LYS A 437 22.35 -8.56 -12.93
CA LYS A 437 23.79 -8.56 -13.27
C LYS A 437 24.50 -9.81 -12.80
#